data_AF-A0A971TS68-F1
#
_entry.id   AF-A0A971TS68-F1
#
_cell.length_a   1.000
_cell.length_b   1.000
_cell.length_c   1.000
_cell.angle_alpha   90.00
_cell.angle_beta   90.00
_cell.angle_gamma   90.00
#
_symmetry.space_group_name_H-M   'P 1'
#
loop_
_entity.id
_entity.type
_entity.pdbx_description
1 polymer ?
#
loop_
_entity_poly.entity_id
_entity_poly.type
_entity_poly.pdbx_seq_one_letter_code
_entity_poly.pdbx_strand_id
1 'polypeptide(L)'
;MSRVIINECSAYDNPLMKAQQWSSQGRWTINSINVDWTIENIDKYLATDETNKKLAVAELIWPVLTLACKEVSLAQYRSNGRERLLQVPSMLVQHLKAAAWIPGKDGVFRKPQDMTRDMLPDGFTYDDRNGLLTAIGFGENAQKQSAEHQARETKARELGFKSAEQAKHAMELLQAEKEGLLQITQKVEFPDTPVRDPARRSSKIAEEVSTARDKTYETRERSVRTSKGSVDAAPYLSNLYTNEDGQMVCQGCHREMPFKKRDGKPYFEAVEAFGRKHVHKEHPAQHLALCPLCAAKFKEYVKRDATAQESLKEDILTTPEKQFEFDLVLDIPARFRFTERHLLDIRSVLSTQVQTGV
;
A
#
# COMPACT_ATOMS: atom_id res chain seq x y z
N MET A 1 -28.05 -40.25 -31.35
CA MET A 1 -27.22 -39.78 -30.22
C MET A 1 -25.88 -40.46 -30.34
N SER A 2 -24.83 -39.72 -30.68
CA SER A 2 -23.47 -40.25 -30.72
C SER A 2 -23.02 -40.55 -29.30
N ARG A 3 -22.70 -41.81 -28.99
CA ARG A 3 -22.27 -42.23 -27.65
C ARG A 3 -20.78 -41.95 -27.51
N VAL A 4 -20.39 -41.13 -26.54
CA VAL A 4 -18.98 -40.98 -26.14
C VAL A 4 -18.56 -42.23 -25.36
N ILE A 5 -17.46 -42.85 -25.75
CA ILE A 5 -16.92 -44.07 -25.14
C ILE A 5 -15.43 -43.85 -24.88
N ILE A 6 -14.95 -44.28 -23.72
CA ILE A 6 -13.52 -44.35 -23.42
C ILE A 6 -12.98 -45.62 -24.10
N ASN A 7 -12.02 -45.44 -25.00
CA ASN A 7 -11.40 -46.51 -25.75
C ASN A 7 -10.03 -46.84 -25.13
N GLU A 8 -9.71 -48.13 -25.10
CA GLU A 8 -8.35 -48.59 -24.89
C GLU A 8 -7.49 -48.20 -26.10
N CYS A 9 -6.32 -47.62 -25.83
CA CYS A 9 -5.34 -47.28 -26.83
C CYS A 9 -3.94 -47.69 -26.38
N SER A 10 -2.96 -47.45 -27.23
CA SER A 10 -1.58 -47.84 -26.97
C SER A 10 -0.90 -46.86 -26.02
N ALA A 11 -0.27 -47.36 -24.96
CA ALA A 11 0.58 -46.55 -24.08
C ALA A 11 1.83 -46.00 -24.80
N TYR A 12 2.19 -46.56 -25.96
CA TYR A 12 3.20 -45.96 -26.84
C TYR A 12 2.86 -44.54 -27.26
N ASP A 13 1.58 -44.20 -27.39
CA ASP A 13 1.16 -42.87 -27.90
C ASP A 13 1.16 -41.80 -26.81
N ASN A 14 1.19 -42.22 -25.54
CA ASN A 14 1.18 -41.33 -24.39
C ASN A 14 2.45 -40.45 -24.32
N PRO A 15 2.31 -39.11 -24.33
CA PRO A 15 3.46 -38.20 -24.29
C PRO A 15 4.33 -38.36 -23.04
N LEU A 16 3.72 -38.56 -21.87
CA LEU A 16 4.45 -38.76 -20.62
C LEU A 16 5.15 -40.11 -20.57
N MET A 17 4.57 -41.14 -21.20
CA MET A 17 5.24 -42.43 -21.34
C MET A 17 6.46 -42.29 -22.24
N LYS A 18 6.34 -41.66 -23.42
CA LYS A 18 7.47 -41.40 -24.34
C LYS A 18 8.62 -40.64 -23.66
N ALA A 19 8.31 -39.68 -22.80
CA ALA A 19 9.30 -38.88 -22.08
C ALA A 19 10.17 -39.68 -21.09
N GLN A 20 9.73 -40.87 -20.65
CA GLN A 20 10.52 -41.72 -19.74
C GLN A 20 11.66 -42.48 -20.43
N GLN A 21 11.91 -42.25 -21.73
CA GLN A 21 13.01 -42.87 -22.51
C GLN A 21 13.10 -44.39 -22.36
N TRP A 22 11.95 -45.06 -22.25
CA TRP A 22 11.90 -46.52 -22.16
C TRP A 22 12.18 -47.14 -23.52
N SER A 23 12.98 -48.21 -23.56
CA SER A 23 13.27 -48.89 -24.81
C SER A 23 12.12 -49.82 -25.18
N SER A 24 11.59 -49.67 -26.40
CA SER A 24 10.68 -50.63 -27.02
C SER A 24 11.36 -51.97 -27.39
N GLN A 25 12.64 -52.14 -27.01
CA GLN A 25 13.52 -53.24 -27.39
C GLN A 25 13.39 -54.47 -26.48
N GLY A 26 12.61 -54.40 -25.41
CA GLY A 26 12.33 -55.55 -24.55
C GLY A 26 11.52 -56.62 -25.29
N ARG A 27 11.90 -57.89 -25.12
CA ARG A 27 11.18 -59.03 -25.72
C ARG A 27 9.73 -59.07 -25.23
N TRP A 28 8.76 -58.96 -26.15
CA TRP A 28 7.34 -59.11 -25.85
C TRP A 28 7.03 -60.55 -25.41
N THR A 29 6.22 -60.70 -24.36
CA THR A 29 5.83 -61.96 -23.72
C THR A 29 4.35 -61.95 -23.36
N ILE A 30 3.82 -63.06 -22.87
CA ILE A 30 2.44 -63.13 -22.37
C ILE A 30 2.16 -62.19 -21.17
N ASN A 31 3.21 -61.76 -20.46
CA ASN A 31 3.12 -60.86 -19.30
C ASN A 31 3.30 -59.38 -19.68
N SER A 32 3.30 -59.05 -20.96
CA SER A 32 3.51 -57.69 -21.43
C SER A 32 2.21 -56.88 -21.33
N ILE A 33 2.35 -55.58 -21.02
CA ILE A 33 1.24 -54.64 -20.84
C ILE A 33 1.53 -53.43 -21.71
N ASN A 34 0.55 -53.00 -22.50
CA ASN A 34 0.59 -51.76 -23.28
C ASN A 34 -0.83 -51.22 -23.38
N VAL A 35 -1.25 -50.49 -22.34
CA VAL A 35 -2.63 -50.06 -22.17
C VAL A 35 -2.64 -48.58 -21.79
N ASP A 36 -3.41 -47.79 -22.52
CA ASP A 36 -3.78 -46.41 -22.19
C ASP A 36 -5.24 -46.19 -22.57
N TRP A 37 -5.78 -45.03 -22.24
CA TRP A 37 -7.18 -44.72 -22.35
C TRP A 37 -7.36 -43.33 -22.95
N THR A 38 -8.28 -43.21 -23.90
CA THR A 38 -8.61 -41.94 -24.53
C THR A 38 -10.07 -41.92 -24.97
N ILE A 39 -10.59 -40.74 -25.30
CA ILE A 39 -11.81 -40.59 -26.09
C ILE A 39 -11.35 -40.25 -27.51
N GLU A 40 -11.92 -40.91 -28.52
CA GLU A 40 -11.57 -40.64 -29.90
C GLU A 40 -11.80 -39.16 -30.24
N ASN A 41 -10.81 -38.48 -30.85
CA ASN A 41 -10.86 -37.05 -31.18
C ASN A 41 -11.14 -36.10 -29.98
N ILE A 42 -10.80 -36.51 -28.75
CA ILE A 42 -11.02 -35.70 -27.54
C ILE A 42 -10.39 -34.31 -27.62
N ASP A 43 -9.21 -34.21 -28.21
CA ASP A 43 -8.50 -32.96 -28.46
C ASP A 43 -9.34 -31.98 -29.29
N LYS A 44 -9.96 -32.46 -30.37
CA LYS A 44 -10.84 -31.65 -31.24
C LYS A 44 -12.11 -31.23 -30.52
N TYR A 45 -12.71 -32.13 -29.74
CA TYR A 45 -13.92 -31.83 -28.98
C TYR A 45 -13.68 -30.78 -27.89
N LEU A 46 -12.54 -30.83 -27.20
CA LEU A 46 -12.18 -29.89 -26.15
C LEU A 46 -11.72 -28.52 -26.69
N ALA A 47 -11.23 -28.48 -27.94
CA ALA A 47 -10.72 -27.28 -28.60
C ALA A 47 -11.80 -26.45 -29.33
N THR A 48 -13.09 -26.84 -29.27
CA THR A 48 -14.15 -26.08 -29.95
C THR A 48 -14.43 -24.74 -29.26
N ASP A 49 -14.54 -23.67 -30.05
CA ASP A 49 -14.91 -22.33 -29.57
C ASP A 49 -16.44 -22.11 -29.54
N GLU A 50 -17.22 -22.99 -30.16
CA GLU A 50 -18.68 -22.89 -30.19
C GLU A 50 -19.26 -23.33 -28.84
N THR A 51 -19.76 -22.37 -28.06
CA THR A 51 -20.30 -22.59 -26.70
C THR A 51 -21.31 -23.73 -26.61
N ASN A 52 -22.27 -23.79 -27.55
CA ASN A 52 -23.29 -24.84 -27.57
C ASN A 52 -22.71 -26.24 -27.81
N LYS A 53 -21.72 -26.35 -28.72
CA LYS A 53 -21.03 -27.62 -28.97
C LYS A 53 -20.16 -28.02 -27.78
N LYS A 54 -19.48 -27.05 -27.18
CA LYS A 54 -18.64 -27.25 -26.00
C LYS A 54 -19.45 -27.73 -24.79
N LEU A 55 -20.63 -27.17 -24.59
CA LEU A 55 -21.57 -27.62 -23.56
C LEU A 55 -22.03 -29.06 -23.83
N ALA A 56 -22.47 -29.36 -25.04
CA ALA A 56 -22.90 -30.71 -25.41
C ALA A 56 -21.78 -31.75 -25.25
N VAL A 57 -20.54 -31.38 -25.57
CA VAL A 57 -19.36 -32.22 -25.31
C VAL A 57 -19.17 -32.47 -23.82
N ALA A 58 -19.26 -31.42 -22.99
CA ALA A 58 -19.11 -31.54 -21.55
C ALA A 58 -20.20 -32.42 -20.91
N GLU A 59 -21.45 -32.27 -21.34
CA GLU A 59 -22.60 -33.08 -20.90
C GLU A 59 -22.45 -34.57 -21.27
N LEU A 60 -21.71 -34.88 -22.34
CA LEU A 60 -21.42 -36.26 -22.74
C LEU A 60 -20.21 -36.84 -22.00
N ILE A 61 -19.16 -36.04 -21.81
CA ILE A 61 -17.92 -36.50 -21.16
C ILE A 61 -18.13 -36.68 -19.64
N TRP A 62 -18.86 -35.76 -18.99
CA TRP A 62 -18.97 -35.75 -17.53
C TRP A 62 -19.57 -37.04 -16.95
N PRO A 63 -20.74 -37.55 -17.42
CA PRO A 63 -21.28 -38.80 -16.92
C PRO A 63 -20.36 -39.98 -17.19
N VAL A 64 -19.74 -40.03 -18.38
CA VAL A 64 -18.78 -41.07 -18.76
C VAL A 64 -17.58 -41.08 -17.79
N LEU A 65 -17.06 -39.91 -17.42
CA LEU A 65 -15.96 -39.78 -16.47
C LEU A 65 -16.36 -40.23 -15.06
N THR A 66 -17.53 -39.81 -14.56
CA THR A 66 -18.00 -40.18 -13.21
C THR A 66 -18.40 -41.65 -13.06
N LEU A 67 -18.75 -42.32 -14.15
CA LEU A 67 -19.17 -43.73 -14.16
C LEU A 67 -18.05 -44.70 -14.58
N ALA A 68 -16.94 -44.20 -15.12
CA ALA A 68 -15.84 -45.04 -15.57
C ALA A 68 -15.10 -45.72 -14.40
N CYS A 69 -14.44 -46.84 -14.70
CA CYS A 69 -13.61 -47.56 -13.74
C CYS A 69 -12.30 -46.80 -13.48
N LYS A 70 -11.77 -46.89 -12.26
CA LYS A 70 -10.56 -46.16 -11.83
C LYS A 70 -9.32 -46.46 -12.69
N GLU A 71 -9.27 -47.63 -13.33
CA GLU A 71 -8.16 -48.09 -14.16
C GLU A 71 -7.91 -47.17 -15.35
N VAL A 72 -8.92 -46.42 -15.81
CA VAL A 72 -8.77 -45.47 -16.93
C VAL A 72 -7.95 -44.23 -16.57
N SER A 73 -7.62 -44.04 -15.29
CA SER A 73 -6.81 -42.90 -14.82
C SER A 73 -5.33 -43.01 -15.21
N LEU A 74 -4.84 -44.23 -15.49
CA LEU A 74 -3.42 -44.50 -15.70
C LEU A 74 -3.18 -45.24 -17.02
N ALA A 75 -2.14 -44.80 -17.72
CA ALA A 75 -1.49 -45.61 -18.74
C ALA A 75 -0.50 -46.55 -18.08
N GLN A 76 -0.42 -47.79 -18.58
CA GLN A 76 0.43 -48.84 -18.07
C GLN A 76 1.27 -49.44 -19.20
N TYR A 77 2.57 -49.57 -18.96
CA TYR A 77 3.48 -50.22 -19.89
C TYR A 77 4.46 -51.17 -19.19
N ARG A 78 4.65 -52.36 -19.77
CA ARG A 78 5.68 -53.33 -19.38
C ARG A 78 6.00 -54.26 -20.56
N SER A 79 7.27 -54.39 -20.92
CA SER A 79 7.67 -55.24 -22.06
C SER A 79 7.74 -56.73 -21.71
N ASN A 80 8.01 -57.12 -20.46
CA ASN A 80 7.91 -58.51 -19.99
C ASN A 80 7.79 -58.58 -18.44
N GLY A 81 7.48 -59.76 -17.89
CA GLY A 81 7.23 -59.92 -16.45
C GLY A 81 8.41 -59.61 -15.51
N ARG A 82 9.65 -59.49 -16.02
CA ARG A 82 10.83 -59.07 -15.23
C ARG A 82 11.04 -57.56 -15.22
N GLU A 83 10.46 -56.86 -16.18
CA GLU A 83 10.58 -55.40 -16.29
C GLU A 83 9.63 -54.70 -15.33
N ARG A 84 10.03 -53.51 -14.90
CA ARG A 84 9.21 -52.64 -14.05
C ARG A 84 7.93 -52.25 -14.79
N LEU A 85 6.79 -52.31 -14.09
CA LEU A 85 5.55 -51.70 -14.56
C LEU A 85 5.68 -50.18 -14.50
N LEU A 86 5.68 -49.53 -15.66
CA LEU A 86 5.62 -48.08 -15.76
C LEU A 86 4.17 -47.63 -15.71
N GLN A 87 3.91 -46.59 -14.92
CA GLN A 87 2.59 -46.00 -14.77
C GLN A 87 2.71 -44.48 -14.87
N VAL A 88 1.89 -43.88 -15.73
CA VAL A 88 1.75 -42.43 -15.89
C VAL A 88 0.26 -42.08 -16.03
N PRO A 89 -0.15 -40.82 -15.86
CA PRO A 89 -1.52 -40.40 -16.17
C PRO A 89 -1.93 -40.80 -17.59
N SER A 90 -3.15 -41.29 -17.76
CA SER A 90 -3.67 -41.67 -19.08
C SER A 90 -3.78 -40.47 -20.02
N MET A 91 -3.82 -40.74 -21.33
CA MET A 91 -4.08 -39.68 -22.31
C MET A 91 -5.42 -38.97 -22.05
N LEU A 92 -6.45 -39.71 -21.63
CA LEU A 92 -7.73 -39.15 -21.19
C LEU A 92 -7.54 -38.11 -20.08
N VAL A 93 -6.84 -38.48 -19.00
CA VAL A 93 -6.59 -37.59 -17.86
C VAL A 93 -5.78 -36.38 -18.30
N GLN A 94 -4.73 -36.56 -19.11
CA GLN A 94 -3.89 -35.45 -19.58
C GLN A 94 -4.69 -34.41 -20.37
N HIS A 95 -5.53 -34.85 -21.33
CA HIS A 95 -6.34 -33.93 -22.13
C HIS A 95 -7.39 -33.20 -21.29
N LEU A 96 -8.12 -33.93 -20.45
CA LEU A 96 -9.15 -33.34 -19.59
C LEU A 96 -8.57 -32.40 -18.54
N LYS A 97 -7.36 -32.68 -18.03
CA LYS A 97 -6.63 -31.84 -17.08
C LYS A 97 -6.17 -30.53 -17.73
N ALA A 98 -5.74 -30.56 -18.98
CA ALA A 98 -5.17 -29.39 -19.66
C ALA A 98 -6.22 -28.41 -20.21
N ALA A 99 -7.40 -28.89 -20.59
CA ALA A 99 -8.42 -28.10 -21.28
C ALA A 99 -9.42 -27.42 -20.32
N ALA A 100 -9.93 -26.26 -20.72
CA ALA A 100 -11.03 -25.59 -20.06
C ALA A 100 -12.37 -26.06 -20.67
N TRP A 101 -12.96 -27.11 -20.10
CA TRP A 101 -14.11 -27.82 -20.69
C TRP A 101 -15.28 -28.02 -19.73
N ILE A 102 -15.11 -27.76 -18.43
CA ILE A 102 -16.19 -27.91 -17.46
C ILE A 102 -16.95 -26.58 -17.41
N PRO A 103 -18.27 -26.55 -17.70
CA PRO A 103 -19.06 -25.33 -17.59
C PRO A 103 -19.27 -24.96 -16.12
N GLY A 104 -19.19 -23.67 -15.80
CA GLY A 104 -19.68 -23.12 -14.54
C GLY A 104 -21.16 -22.72 -14.63
N LYS A 105 -21.79 -22.53 -13.47
CA LYS A 105 -23.14 -21.92 -13.36
C LYS A 105 -23.24 -20.54 -14.03
N ASP A 106 -22.12 -19.85 -14.16
CA ASP A 106 -21.99 -18.55 -14.82
C ASP A 106 -21.80 -18.65 -16.34
N GLY A 107 -21.84 -19.86 -16.90
CA GLY A 107 -21.63 -20.12 -18.34
C GLY A 107 -20.18 -20.08 -18.79
N VAL A 108 -19.23 -19.85 -17.87
CA VAL A 108 -17.79 -19.79 -18.20
C VAL A 108 -17.17 -21.18 -18.06
N PHE A 109 -16.47 -21.61 -19.10
CA PHE A 109 -15.75 -22.89 -19.12
C PHE A 109 -14.40 -22.76 -18.44
N ARG A 110 -14.11 -23.66 -17.51
CA ARG A 110 -12.89 -23.66 -16.71
C ARG A 110 -12.16 -24.99 -16.78
N LYS A 111 -10.88 -24.96 -16.43
CA LYS A 111 -10.08 -26.17 -16.22
C LYS A 111 -10.55 -26.86 -14.93
N PRO A 112 -10.36 -28.18 -14.81
CA PRO A 112 -10.70 -28.87 -13.57
C PRO A 112 -10.05 -28.27 -12.32
N GLN A 113 -8.79 -27.82 -12.40
CA GLN A 113 -8.09 -27.23 -11.25
C GLN A 113 -8.74 -25.97 -10.71
N ASP A 114 -9.43 -25.22 -11.56
CA ASP A 114 -10.06 -23.93 -11.26
C ASP A 114 -11.54 -24.07 -10.89
N MET A 115 -12.07 -25.30 -10.88
CA MET A 115 -13.46 -25.58 -10.53
C MET A 115 -13.61 -25.92 -9.04
N THR A 116 -14.74 -25.54 -8.47
CA THR A 116 -15.18 -26.02 -7.16
C THR A 116 -16.55 -26.69 -7.28
N ARG A 117 -16.95 -27.46 -6.27
CA ARG A 117 -18.22 -28.20 -6.27
C ARG A 117 -19.43 -27.27 -6.40
N ASP A 118 -19.37 -26.10 -5.79
CA ASP A 118 -20.42 -25.08 -5.81
C ASP A 118 -20.57 -24.37 -7.16
N MET A 119 -19.54 -24.38 -8.01
CA MET A 119 -19.56 -23.82 -9.35
C MET A 119 -20.21 -24.74 -10.39
N LEU A 120 -20.41 -26.03 -10.10
CA LEU A 120 -20.96 -27.00 -11.05
C LEU A 120 -22.45 -26.71 -11.33
N PRO A 121 -22.86 -26.59 -12.61
CA PRO A 121 -24.25 -26.39 -12.99
C PRO A 121 -25.11 -27.63 -12.73
N ASP A 122 -26.42 -27.45 -12.75
CA ASP A 122 -27.37 -28.55 -12.60
C ASP A 122 -27.15 -29.59 -13.71
N GLY A 123 -27.17 -30.88 -13.36
CA GLY A 123 -26.83 -31.99 -14.25
C GLY A 123 -25.38 -32.47 -14.19
N PHE A 124 -24.46 -31.67 -13.64
CA PHE A 124 -23.05 -32.06 -13.42
C PHE A 124 -22.84 -32.53 -11.97
N THR A 125 -23.40 -33.70 -11.64
CA THR A 125 -23.29 -34.26 -10.29
C THR A 125 -21.84 -34.59 -9.95
N TYR A 126 -21.35 -34.08 -8.83
CA TYR A 126 -20.03 -34.43 -8.30
C TYR A 126 -20.04 -35.85 -7.71
N ASP A 127 -19.29 -36.76 -8.33
CA ASP A 127 -19.02 -38.11 -7.82
C ASP A 127 -17.58 -38.49 -8.17
N ASP A 128 -16.74 -38.63 -7.15
CA ASP A 128 -15.32 -38.98 -7.29
C ASP A 128 -14.98 -40.33 -6.61
N ARG A 129 -15.96 -41.22 -6.46
CA ARG A 129 -15.72 -42.56 -5.88
C ARG A 129 -14.73 -43.40 -6.69
N ASN A 130 -14.59 -43.11 -7.98
CA ASN A 130 -13.62 -43.76 -8.87
C ASN A 130 -12.25 -43.04 -8.90
N GLY A 131 -12.11 -41.87 -8.25
CA GLY A 131 -10.88 -41.08 -8.20
C GLY A 131 -10.53 -40.33 -9.49
N LEU A 132 -11.41 -40.32 -10.50
CA LEU A 132 -11.11 -39.68 -11.80
C LEU A 132 -11.22 -38.16 -11.77
N LEU A 133 -12.09 -37.59 -10.93
CA LEU A 133 -12.12 -36.13 -10.73
C LEU A 133 -10.86 -35.66 -10.00
N THR A 134 -10.38 -36.43 -9.02
CA THR A 134 -9.06 -36.22 -8.42
C THR A 134 -7.94 -36.35 -9.45
N ALA A 135 -7.98 -37.35 -10.34
CA ALA A 135 -6.93 -37.56 -11.35
C ALA A 135 -6.79 -36.39 -12.34
N ILE A 136 -7.91 -35.76 -12.76
CA ILE A 136 -7.88 -34.55 -13.59
C ILE A 136 -7.59 -33.27 -12.79
N GLY A 137 -7.42 -33.38 -11.48
CA GLY A 137 -7.07 -32.29 -10.58
C GLY A 137 -8.23 -31.36 -10.24
N PHE A 138 -9.46 -31.87 -10.14
CA PHE A 138 -10.63 -31.07 -9.81
C PHE A 138 -10.45 -30.30 -8.49
N GLY A 139 -10.50 -28.98 -8.52
CA GLY A 139 -10.40 -28.11 -7.34
C GLY A 139 -9.03 -27.98 -6.69
N GLU A 140 -7.96 -28.44 -7.34
CA GLU A 140 -6.58 -28.32 -6.82
C GLU A 140 -6.20 -26.86 -6.49
N ASN A 141 -6.58 -25.88 -7.32
CA ASN A 141 -6.17 -24.49 -7.10
C ASN A 141 -6.92 -23.84 -5.93
N ALA A 142 -8.22 -24.14 -5.78
CA ALA A 142 -9.00 -23.67 -4.63
C ALA A 142 -8.46 -24.24 -3.31
N GLN A 143 -8.06 -25.52 -3.30
CA GLN A 143 -7.42 -26.15 -2.13
C GLN A 143 -6.07 -25.50 -1.80
N LYS A 144 -5.22 -25.25 -2.81
CA LYS A 144 -3.93 -24.57 -2.62
C LYS A 144 -4.11 -23.17 -2.04
N GLN A 145 -5.02 -22.37 -2.61
CA GLN A 145 -5.30 -21.01 -2.11
C GLN A 145 -5.82 -21.04 -0.65
N SER A 146 -6.71 -21.97 -0.32
CA SER A 146 -7.19 -22.15 1.06
C SER A 146 -6.05 -22.57 2.01
N ALA A 147 -5.18 -23.48 1.60
CA ALA A 147 -4.06 -23.93 2.40
C ALA A 147 -3.03 -22.81 2.61
N GLU A 148 -2.70 -22.05 1.56
CA GLU A 148 -1.84 -20.87 1.66
C GLU A 148 -2.44 -19.80 2.59
N HIS A 149 -3.74 -19.54 2.46
CA HIS A 149 -4.44 -18.61 3.34
C HIS A 149 -4.37 -19.06 4.81
N GLN A 150 -4.65 -20.35 5.08
CA GLN A 150 -4.55 -20.91 6.43
C GLN A 150 -3.12 -20.87 6.98
N ALA A 151 -2.11 -21.10 6.12
CA ALA A 151 -0.70 -21.00 6.52
C ALA A 151 -0.34 -19.55 6.90
N ARG A 152 -0.81 -18.56 6.12
CA ARG A 152 -0.61 -17.12 6.43
C ARG A 152 -1.30 -16.72 7.73
N GLU A 153 -2.54 -17.16 7.92
CA GLU A 153 -3.31 -16.93 9.16
C GLU A 153 -2.62 -17.54 10.38
N THR A 154 -2.16 -18.78 10.28
CA THR A 154 -1.44 -19.47 11.36
C THR A 154 -0.17 -18.70 11.73
N LYS A 155 0.64 -18.33 10.73
CA LYS A 155 1.87 -17.57 10.94
C LYS A 155 1.60 -16.19 11.57
N ALA A 156 0.52 -15.51 11.16
CA ALA A 156 0.14 -14.25 11.76
C ALA A 156 -0.22 -14.40 13.24
N ARG A 157 -0.94 -15.47 13.60
CA ARG A 157 -1.28 -15.81 14.99
C ARG A 157 -0.06 -16.17 15.83
N GLU A 158 0.89 -16.92 15.27
CA GLU A 158 2.18 -17.22 15.92
C GLU A 158 2.97 -15.95 16.26
N LEU A 159 2.88 -14.94 15.41
CA LEU A 159 3.47 -13.61 15.62
C LEU A 159 2.63 -12.69 16.53
N GLY A 160 1.51 -13.17 17.08
CA GLY A 160 0.65 -12.42 18.00
C GLY A 160 -0.40 -11.51 17.33
N PHE A 161 -0.56 -11.58 16.00
CA PHE A 161 -1.61 -10.85 15.28
C PHE A 161 -2.92 -11.65 15.25
N LYS A 162 -4.05 -10.95 15.18
CA LYS A 162 -5.39 -11.56 15.12
C LYS A 162 -5.70 -12.17 13.75
N SER A 163 -5.07 -11.68 12.68
CA SER A 163 -5.23 -12.13 11.30
C SER A 163 -4.02 -11.79 10.43
N ALA A 164 -3.92 -12.43 9.27
CA ALA A 164 -2.88 -12.13 8.28
C ALA A 164 -2.99 -10.69 7.74
N GLU A 165 -4.22 -10.19 7.55
CA GLU A 165 -4.44 -8.81 7.13
C GLU A 165 -3.99 -7.79 8.17
N GLN A 166 -4.21 -8.08 9.46
CA GLN A 166 -3.71 -7.21 10.53
C GLN A 166 -2.18 -7.16 10.54
N ALA A 167 -1.52 -8.31 10.35
CA ALA A 167 -0.06 -8.36 10.26
C ALA A 167 0.47 -7.55 9.06
N LYS A 168 -0.21 -7.62 7.91
CA LYS A 168 0.13 -6.83 6.73
C LYS A 168 -0.04 -5.33 6.97
N HIS A 169 -1.16 -4.90 7.54
CA HIS A 169 -1.38 -3.48 7.84
C HIS A 169 -0.37 -2.94 8.86
N ALA A 170 0.03 -3.74 9.85
CA ALA A 170 1.09 -3.36 10.79
C ALA A 170 2.45 -3.14 10.08
N MET A 171 2.77 -3.97 9.09
CA MET A 171 3.98 -3.80 8.27
C MET A 171 3.93 -2.52 7.43
N GLU A 172 2.78 -2.19 6.84
CA GLU A 172 2.58 -0.94 6.08
C GLU A 172 2.76 0.29 6.98
N LEU A 173 2.23 0.26 8.21
CA LEU A 173 2.43 1.34 9.18
C LEU A 173 3.91 1.50 9.58
N LEU A 174 4.62 0.40 9.84
CA LEU A 174 6.06 0.44 10.15
C LEU A 174 6.89 0.97 8.97
N GLN A 175 6.47 0.66 7.74
CA GLN A 175 7.11 1.20 6.55
C GLN A 175 6.86 2.70 6.42
N ALA A 176 5.61 3.15 6.59
CA ALA A 176 5.27 4.57 6.56
C ALA A 176 5.96 5.37 7.67
N GLU A 177 6.18 4.77 8.86
CA GLU A 177 7.00 5.36 9.91
C GLU A 177 8.47 5.51 9.48
N LYS A 178 9.07 4.45 8.90
CA LYS A 178 10.46 4.49 8.37
C LYS A 178 10.63 5.53 7.25
N GLU A 179 9.61 5.69 6.41
CA GLU A 179 9.57 6.68 5.34
C GLU A 179 9.21 8.09 5.84
N GLY A 180 8.99 8.27 7.15
CA GLY A 180 8.71 9.56 7.78
C GLY A 180 7.31 10.12 7.51
N LEU A 181 6.43 9.32 6.93
CA LEU A 181 5.02 9.65 6.64
C LEU A 181 4.14 9.56 7.90
N LEU A 182 4.54 8.74 8.87
CA LEU A 182 3.92 8.66 10.20
C LEU A 182 4.94 9.01 11.28
N GLN A 183 4.50 9.80 12.25
CA GLN A 183 5.31 10.19 13.40
C GLN A 183 4.64 9.65 14.67
N ILE A 184 5.11 8.49 15.13
CA ILE A 184 4.65 7.90 16.38
C ILE A 184 5.40 8.58 17.52
N THR A 185 4.76 9.54 18.18
CA THR A 185 5.30 10.15 19.39
C THR A 185 4.93 9.31 20.60
N GLN A 186 5.93 8.92 21.39
CA GLN A 186 5.66 8.32 22.69
C GLN A 186 4.92 9.33 23.56
N LYS A 187 3.79 8.90 24.11
CA LYS A 187 3.05 9.69 25.09
C LYS A 187 3.93 9.80 26.34
N VAL A 188 4.49 10.99 26.57
CA VAL A 188 5.19 11.28 27.81
C VAL A 188 4.17 11.28 28.94
N GLU A 189 4.53 10.70 30.08
CA GLU A 189 3.68 10.71 31.25
C GLU A 189 3.46 12.15 31.72
N PHE A 190 2.20 12.50 31.97
CA PHE A 190 1.89 13.82 32.51
C PHE A 190 2.40 13.87 33.96
N PRO A 191 3.06 14.95 34.41
CA PRO A 191 3.52 15.06 35.79
C PRO A 191 2.33 14.99 36.75
N ASP A 192 2.10 13.83 37.37
CA ASP A 192 1.06 13.61 38.37
C ASP A 192 1.70 13.48 39.75
N THR A 193 1.88 14.64 40.41
CA THR A 193 2.41 14.69 41.77
C THR A 193 1.23 14.75 42.75
N PRO A 194 0.98 13.69 43.54
CA PRO A 194 -0.17 13.66 44.44
C PRO A 194 -0.03 14.70 45.56
N VAL A 195 -1.11 15.42 45.83
CA VAL A 195 -1.16 16.40 46.92
C VAL A 195 -1.47 15.68 48.24
N ARG A 196 -0.47 15.52 49.11
CA ARG A 196 -0.59 14.82 50.41
C ARG A 196 -1.58 15.46 51.38
N ASP A 197 -1.73 16.78 51.34
CA ASP A 197 -2.64 17.55 52.21
C ASP A 197 -3.23 18.74 51.43
N PRO A 198 -4.40 18.55 50.78
CA PRO A 198 -5.03 19.58 49.96
C PRO A 198 -5.46 20.82 50.76
N ALA A 199 -5.90 20.64 52.01
CA ALA A 199 -6.36 21.74 52.86
C ALA A 199 -5.19 22.66 53.22
N ARG A 200 -4.07 22.08 53.65
CA ARG A 200 -2.85 22.84 53.94
C ARG A 200 -2.29 23.52 52.69
N ARG A 201 -2.27 22.85 51.53
CA ARG A 201 -1.80 23.46 50.27
C ARG A 201 -2.66 24.65 49.88
N SER A 202 -3.98 24.53 50.00
CA SER A 202 -4.93 25.61 49.67
C SER A 202 -4.76 26.81 50.59
N SER A 203 -4.62 26.60 51.91
CA SER A 203 -4.35 27.67 52.87
C SER A 203 -3.04 28.40 52.58
N LYS A 204 -1.98 27.66 52.25
CA LYS A 204 -0.68 28.24 51.90
C LYS A 204 -0.74 29.07 50.62
N ILE A 205 -1.46 28.60 49.59
CA ILE A 205 -1.72 29.40 48.37
C ILE A 205 -2.50 30.66 48.70
N ALA A 206 -3.53 30.58 49.54
CA ALA A 206 -4.32 31.75 49.92
C ALA A 206 -3.46 32.81 50.63
N GLU A 207 -2.56 32.39 51.51
CA GLU A 207 -1.57 33.27 52.16
C GLU A 207 -0.60 33.88 51.13
N GLU A 208 -0.04 33.07 50.22
CA GLU A 208 0.83 33.53 49.12
C GLU A 208 0.11 34.55 48.22
N VAL A 209 -1.17 34.34 47.91
CA VAL A 209 -1.99 35.27 47.12
C VAL A 209 -2.29 36.55 47.92
N SER A 210 -2.59 36.44 49.22
CA SER A 210 -2.89 37.61 50.06
C SER A 210 -1.68 38.54 50.25
N THR A 211 -0.47 37.98 50.15
CA THR A 211 0.80 38.71 50.26
C THR A 211 1.41 39.02 48.90
N ALA A 212 0.81 38.54 47.80
CA ALA A 212 1.25 38.85 46.46
C ALA A 212 0.99 40.33 46.16
N ARG A 213 1.90 40.94 45.40
CA ARG A 213 1.72 42.31 44.93
C ARG A 213 0.51 42.36 44.00
N ASP A 214 -0.33 43.38 44.19
CA ASP A 214 -1.34 43.72 43.21
C ASP A 214 -0.70 43.97 41.85
N LYS A 215 -1.46 43.66 40.79
CA LYS A 215 -1.06 44.00 39.43
C LYS A 215 -1.08 45.52 39.29
N THR A 216 0.08 46.14 39.36
CA THR A 216 0.24 47.57 39.10
C THR A 216 0.61 47.78 37.63
N TYR A 217 0.07 48.86 37.05
CA TYR A 217 0.34 49.26 35.67
C TYR A 217 0.98 50.63 35.70
N GLU A 218 2.13 50.74 35.04
CA GLU A 218 2.83 52.01 34.84
C GLU A 218 2.88 52.29 33.33
N THR A 219 2.51 53.51 32.94
CA THR A 219 2.64 53.93 31.54
C THR A 219 4.11 54.25 31.29
N ARG A 220 4.80 53.36 30.57
CA ARG A 220 6.19 53.59 30.13
C ARG A 220 6.20 54.19 28.73
N GLU A 221 6.95 55.26 28.56
CA GLU A 221 7.34 55.74 27.23
C GLU A 221 8.31 54.75 26.62
N ARG A 222 7.76 53.82 25.84
CA ARG A 222 8.54 52.93 24.98
C ARG A 222 8.50 53.48 23.58
N SER A 223 9.62 53.41 22.88
CA SER A 223 9.63 53.56 21.43
C SER A 223 8.79 52.43 20.82
N VAL A 224 7.58 52.78 20.38
CA VAL A 224 6.69 51.87 19.66
C VAL A 224 6.88 52.12 18.17
N ARG A 225 7.04 51.05 17.39
CA ARG A 225 6.96 51.12 15.94
C ARG A 225 5.54 51.52 15.53
N THR A 226 5.33 52.78 15.17
CA THR A 226 4.03 53.32 14.76
C THR A 226 3.60 52.83 13.38
N SER A 227 4.55 52.43 12.54
CA SER A 227 4.32 51.96 11.17
C SER A 227 3.76 50.54 11.08
N LYS A 228 3.80 49.74 12.15
CA LYS A 228 3.46 48.30 12.12
C LYS A 228 2.02 48.01 11.67
N GLY A 229 1.10 48.95 11.86
CA GLY A 229 -0.30 48.82 11.40
C GLY A 229 -0.53 49.20 9.94
N SER A 230 0.49 49.66 9.22
CA SER A 230 0.33 50.12 7.83
C SER A 230 0.26 48.98 6.81
N VAL A 231 0.67 47.75 7.19
CA VAL A 231 0.77 46.61 6.28
C VAL A 231 0.34 45.32 6.98
N ASP A 232 -0.83 44.78 6.63
CA ASP A 232 -1.24 43.42 7.03
C ASP A 232 -0.74 42.41 5.99
N ALA A 233 0.22 41.57 6.38
CA ALA A 233 0.80 40.55 5.51
C ALA A 233 -0.10 39.31 5.36
N ALA A 234 -1.11 39.13 6.21
CA ALA A 234 -1.87 37.89 6.24
C ALA A 234 -2.65 37.59 4.94
N PRO A 235 -3.36 38.55 4.30
CA PRO A 235 -4.04 38.30 3.04
C PRO A 235 -3.07 37.94 1.90
N TYR A 236 -1.93 38.64 1.82
CA TYR A 236 -0.88 38.37 0.84
C TYR A 236 -0.35 36.94 0.97
N LEU A 237 0.00 36.53 2.20
CA LEU A 237 0.51 35.19 2.48
C LEU A 237 -0.54 34.09 2.28
N SER A 238 -1.79 34.34 2.68
CA SER A 238 -2.88 33.38 2.49
C SER A 238 -3.09 33.08 1.00
N ASN A 239 -3.02 34.08 0.14
CA ASN A 239 -3.18 33.91 -1.31
C ASN A 239 -2.04 33.11 -1.93
N LEU A 240 -0.82 33.21 -1.40
CA LEU A 240 0.36 32.53 -1.94
C LEU A 240 0.48 31.08 -1.47
N TYR A 241 0.02 30.78 -0.26
CA TYR A 241 0.27 29.50 0.40
C TYR A 241 -0.96 28.64 0.61
N THR A 242 -2.10 29.01 0.02
CA THR A 242 -3.27 28.13 -0.08
C THR A 242 -3.22 27.39 -1.41
N ASN A 243 -3.23 26.06 -1.35
CA ASN A 243 -3.23 25.22 -2.56
C ASN A 243 -4.64 25.15 -3.22
N GLU A 244 -4.75 24.44 -4.34
CA GLU A 244 -6.00 24.30 -5.09
C GLU A 244 -7.12 23.61 -4.27
N ASP A 245 -6.74 22.76 -3.32
CA ASP A 245 -7.66 22.09 -2.39
C ASP A 245 -8.12 22.99 -1.23
N GLY A 246 -7.69 24.26 -1.21
CA GLY A 246 -8.03 25.21 -0.16
C GLY A 246 -7.27 25.00 1.16
N GLN A 247 -6.21 24.19 1.15
CA GLN A 247 -5.35 23.94 2.30
C GLN A 247 -4.23 24.97 2.34
N MET A 248 -4.13 25.71 3.44
CA MET A 248 -3.01 26.61 3.67
C MET A 248 -1.80 25.82 4.20
N VAL A 249 -0.67 25.92 3.52
CA VAL A 249 0.53 25.11 3.78
C VAL A 249 1.61 25.94 4.46
N CYS A 250 2.24 25.38 5.49
CA CYS A 250 3.36 26.03 6.18
C CYS A 250 4.64 26.01 5.34
N GLN A 251 5.34 27.14 5.22
CA GLN A 251 6.60 27.24 4.49
C GLN A 251 7.74 26.38 5.07
N GLY A 252 7.73 26.11 6.38
CA GLY A 252 8.84 25.44 7.06
C GLY A 252 8.68 23.92 7.20
N CYS A 253 7.46 23.40 7.28
CA CYS A 253 7.21 21.97 7.45
C CYS A 253 6.41 21.33 6.32
N HIS A 254 5.90 22.13 5.38
CA HIS A 254 5.11 21.69 4.21
C HIS A 254 3.83 20.92 4.55
N ARG A 255 3.34 21.03 5.80
CA ARG A 255 2.06 20.47 6.24
C ARG A 255 0.98 21.54 6.22
N GLU A 256 -0.28 21.10 6.10
CA GLU A 256 -1.45 21.97 6.29
C GLU A 256 -1.40 22.64 7.68
N MET A 257 -1.91 23.87 7.76
CA MET A 257 -2.00 24.60 9.03
C MET A 257 -2.76 23.78 10.09
N PRO A 258 -2.27 23.74 11.34
CA PRO A 258 -2.67 22.71 12.30
C PRO A 258 -4.10 22.84 12.81
N PHE A 259 -4.71 24.02 12.71
CA PHE A 259 -6.09 24.25 13.11
C PHE A 259 -6.67 25.50 12.43
N LYS A 260 -7.99 25.65 12.53
CA LYS A 260 -8.74 26.81 12.05
C LYS A 260 -9.13 27.72 13.22
N LYS A 261 -9.13 29.02 12.98
CA LYS A 261 -9.65 30.05 13.89
C LYS A 261 -11.17 29.92 14.02
N ARG A 262 -11.77 30.68 14.95
CA ARG A 262 -13.22 30.72 15.17
C ARG A 262 -14.02 31.18 13.94
N ASP A 263 -13.40 31.94 13.05
CA ASP A 263 -13.97 32.40 11.77
C ASP A 263 -13.84 31.35 10.64
N GLY A 264 -13.33 30.15 10.95
CA GLY A 264 -13.13 29.06 9.99
C GLY A 264 -11.87 29.19 9.14
N LYS A 265 -11.12 30.30 9.21
CA LYS A 265 -9.89 30.48 8.45
C LYS A 265 -8.72 29.74 9.08
N PRO A 266 -7.73 29.26 8.31
CA PRO A 266 -6.53 28.65 8.87
C PRO A 266 -5.80 29.58 9.86
N TYR A 267 -5.32 29.03 10.98
CA TYR A 267 -4.44 29.76 11.87
C TYR A 267 -2.98 29.60 11.42
N PHE A 268 -2.31 30.73 11.20
CA PHE A 268 -0.88 30.81 10.92
C PHE A 268 -0.30 32.10 11.51
N GLU A 269 1.01 32.15 11.62
CA GLU A 269 1.75 33.34 12.02
C GLU A 269 2.46 33.96 10.82
N ALA A 270 2.18 35.23 10.55
CA ALA A 270 2.93 36.04 9.59
C ALA A 270 4.20 36.57 10.27
N VAL A 271 5.32 35.86 10.13
CA VAL A 271 6.58 36.19 10.83
C VAL A 271 7.49 36.97 9.88
N GLU A 272 7.87 38.21 10.23
CA GLU A 272 8.92 38.92 9.51
C GLU A 272 10.20 38.06 9.45
N ALA A 273 10.82 37.92 8.27
CA ALA A 273 12.04 37.11 8.10
C ALA A 273 13.28 37.77 8.73
N PHE A 274 13.46 39.07 8.48
CA PHE A 274 14.62 39.87 8.88
C PHE A 274 14.24 41.03 9.80
N GLY A 275 15.23 41.59 10.50
CA GLY A 275 15.08 42.77 11.34
C GLY A 275 15.23 44.09 10.56
N ARG A 276 15.13 45.20 11.30
CA ARG A 276 15.29 46.57 10.75
C ARG A 276 16.62 46.78 10.05
N LYS A 277 17.70 46.07 10.42
CA LYS A 277 19.03 46.21 9.80
C LYS A 277 19.06 45.79 8.33
N HIS A 278 18.13 44.93 7.90
CA HIS A 278 18.10 44.37 6.56
C HIS A 278 16.95 44.94 5.73
N VAL A 279 15.80 45.17 6.38
CA VAL A 279 14.60 45.71 5.73
C VAL A 279 14.04 46.83 6.59
N HIS A 280 14.14 48.08 6.11
CA HIS A 280 13.72 49.27 6.85
C HIS A 280 12.27 49.68 6.58
N LYS A 281 11.71 49.30 5.42
CA LYS A 281 10.32 49.58 5.03
C LYS A 281 9.38 48.43 5.37
N GLU A 282 8.14 48.77 5.72
CA GLU A 282 7.06 47.81 5.88
C GLU A 282 6.70 47.20 4.52
N HIS A 283 6.78 45.88 4.37
CA HIS A 283 6.36 45.20 3.14
C HIS A 283 5.82 43.79 3.42
N PRO A 284 4.69 43.36 2.82
CA PRO A 284 4.14 42.02 3.04
C PRO A 284 5.10 40.90 2.68
N ALA A 285 5.84 41.05 1.56
CA ALA A 285 6.77 40.04 1.05
C ALA A 285 7.96 39.73 1.98
N GLN A 286 8.15 40.53 3.03
CA GLN A 286 9.15 40.28 4.06
C GLN A 286 8.69 39.28 5.14
N HIS A 287 7.44 38.81 5.07
CA HIS A 287 6.85 37.92 6.07
C HIS A 287 6.79 36.49 5.56
N LEU A 288 6.86 35.54 6.49
CA LEU A 288 6.75 34.11 6.23
C LEU A 288 5.41 33.58 6.77
N ALA A 289 4.78 32.69 6.02
CA ALA A 289 3.58 31.95 6.41
C ALA A 289 3.96 30.67 7.16
N LEU A 290 3.98 30.73 8.50
CA LEU A 290 4.42 29.62 9.34
C LEU A 290 3.32 29.12 10.26
N CYS A 291 3.30 27.80 10.50
CA CYS A 291 2.51 27.23 11.59
C CYS A 291 3.07 27.72 12.95
N PRO A 292 2.28 27.67 14.05
CA PRO A 292 2.72 28.17 15.36
C PRO A 292 4.06 27.58 15.83
N LEU A 293 4.31 26.30 15.55
CA LEU A 293 5.54 25.63 15.94
C LEU A 293 6.75 26.14 15.14
N CYS A 294 6.66 26.15 13.81
CA CYS A 294 7.72 26.68 12.95
C CYS A 294 7.97 28.17 13.20
N ALA A 295 6.92 28.94 13.47
CA ALA A 295 7.01 30.35 13.81
C ALA A 295 7.80 30.59 15.10
N ALA A 296 7.51 29.83 16.16
CA ALA A 296 8.25 29.90 17.42
C ALA A 296 9.72 29.51 17.22
N LYS A 297 9.99 28.40 16.51
CA LYS A 297 11.35 27.95 16.21
C LYS A 297 12.12 28.98 15.38
N PHE A 298 11.54 29.51 14.31
CA PHE A 298 12.17 30.54 13.49
C PHE A 298 12.48 31.80 14.32
N LYS A 299 11.56 32.21 15.20
CA LYS A 299 11.78 33.36 16.09
C LYS A 299 12.97 33.14 17.03
N GLU A 300 13.15 31.92 17.53
CA GLU A 300 14.22 31.57 18.47
C GLU A 300 15.57 31.39 17.77
N TYR A 301 15.62 30.57 16.72
CA TYR A 301 16.88 30.15 16.08
C TYR A 301 17.35 31.06 14.95
N VAL A 302 16.46 31.81 14.30
CA VAL A 302 16.82 32.67 13.17
C VAL A 302 16.72 34.14 13.56
N LYS A 303 15.56 34.60 14.06
CA LYS A 303 15.35 36.03 14.34
C LYS A 303 16.26 36.62 15.42
N ARG A 304 16.71 35.80 16.37
CA ARG A 304 17.64 36.21 17.45
C ARG A 304 19.11 36.01 17.08
N ASP A 305 19.39 35.36 15.96
CA ASP A 305 20.74 35.04 15.51
C ASP A 305 21.10 35.89 14.28
N ALA A 306 22.02 36.84 14.46
CA ALA A 306 22.45 37.73 13.39
C ALA A 306 23.18 36.99 12.25
N THR A 307 23.94 35.94 12.57
CA THR A 307 24.63 35.12 11.57
C THR A 307 23.65 34.30 10.74
N ALA A 308 22.63 33.71 11.38
CA ALA A 308 21.57 32.99 10.67
C ALA A 308 20.76 33.91 9.75
N GLN A 309 20.50 35.15 10.17
CA GLN A 309 19.85 36.14 9.32
C GLN A 309 20.67 36.53 8.10
N GLU A 310 21.99 36.73 8.27
CA GLU A 310 22.84 37.09 7.13
C GLU A 310 22.96 35.93 6.14
N SER A 311 23.16 34.71 6.64
CA SER A 311 23.17 33.50 5.81
C SER A 311 21.88 33.37 5.00
N LEU A 312 20.71 33.47 5.64
CA LEU A 312 19.42 33.38 4.94
C LEU A 312 19.26 34.48 3.88
N LYS A 313 19.73 35.70 4.18
CA LYS A 313 19.69 36.81 3.21
C LYS A 313 20.58 36.52 2.00
N GLU A 314 21.82 36.08 2.22
CA GLU A 314 22.75 35.71 1.16
C GLU A 314 22.19 34.57 0.31
N ASP A 315 21.64 33.54 0.93
CA ASP A 315 21.01 32.41 0.24
C ASP A 315 19.84 32.89 -0.64
N ILE A 316 18.94 33.70 -0.09
CA ILE A 316 17.81 34.24 -0.87
C ILE A 316 18.30 35.05 -2.08
N LEU A 317 19.35 35.86 -1.94
CA LEU A 317 19.84 36.74 -3.01
C LEU A 317 20.66 36.02 -4.08
N THR A 318 21.42 34.98 -3.72
CA THR A 318 22.40 34.34 -4.62
C THR A 318 21.88 33.08 -5.29
N THR A 319 20.84 32.46 -4.72
CA THR A 319 20.27 31.22 -5.24
C THR A 319 19.66 31.40 -6.65
N PRO A 320 19.84 30.46 -7.59
CA PRO A 320 19.21 30.54 -8.92
C PRO A 320 17.69 30.69 -8.88
N GLU A 321 17.08 31.35 -9.87
CA GLU A 321 15.63 31.62 -9.92
C GLU A 321 14.73 30.39 -9.82
N LYS A 322 15.23 29.20 -10.16
CA LYS A 322 14.47 27.93 -10.14
C LYS A 322 14.66 27.11 -8.87
N GLN A 323 15.38 27.62 -7.88
CA GLN A 323 15.52 26.97 -6.59
C GLN A 323 14.70 27.71 -5.54
N PHE A 324 13.67 27.02 -5.05
CA PHE A 324 12.66 27.58 -4.13
C PHE A 324 12.77 27.04 -2.71
N GLU A 325 13.75 26.17 -2.45
CA GLU A 325 13.98 25.52 -1.18
C GLU A 325 15.31 25.97 -0.57
N PHE A 326 15.26 26.34 0.70
CA PHE A 326 16.36 26.90 1.47
C PHE A 326 16.53 26.11 2.77
N ASP A 327 17.75 25.70 3.06
CA ASP A 327 18.04 24.94 4.27
C ASP A 327 18.31 25.90 5.43
N LEU A 328 17.60 25.71 6.55
CA LEU A 328 17.74 26.47 7.77
C LEU A 328 17.93 25.52 8.95
N VAL A 329 18.78 25.90 9.90
CA VAL A 329 18.93 25.15 11.14
C VAL A 329 18.01 25.78 12.20
N LEU A 330 16.97 25.03 12.58
CA LEU A 330 16.11 25.38 13.72
C LEU A 330 16.58 24.59 14.95
N ASP A 331 15.69 23.84 15.62
CA ASP A 331 16.08 22.80 16.57
C ASP A 331 16.68 21.57 15.87
N ILE A 332 16.28 21.35 14.62
CA ILE A 332 16.82 20.39 13.66
C ILE A 332 16.96 21.06 12.29
N PRO A 333 17.75 20.51 11.35
CA PRO A 333 17.74 20.97 9.97
C PRO A 333 16.32 20.93 9.39
N ALA A 334 15.89 22.06 8.84
CA ALA A 334 14.58 22.26 8.26
C ALA A 334 14.73 22.91 6.89
N ARG A 335 13.92 22.48 5.93
CA ARG A 335 13.94 23.02 4.58
C ARG A 335 12.72 23.89 4.36
N PHE A 336 12.95 25.18 4.15
CA PHE A 336 11.91 26.17 3.93
C PHE A 336 11.64 26.31 2.44
N ARG A 337 10.37 26.34 2.06
CA ARG A 337 9.95 26.51 0.66
C ARG A 337 9.25 27.83 0.41
N PHE A 338 9.64 28.49 -0.67
CA PHE A 338 8.97 29.67 -1.20
C PHE A 338 8.11 29.29 -2.42
N THR A 339 7.03 30.05 -2.66
CA THR A 339 6.46 30.07 -4.00
C THR A 339 7.33 30.96 -4.89
N GLU A 340 7.32 30.72 -6.19
CA GLU A 340 8.11 31.51 -7.16
C GLU A 340 7.85 33.01 -7.01
N ARG A 341 6.57 33.39 -6.95
CA ARG A 341 6.15 34.78 -6.73
C ARG A 341 6.69 35.36 -5.43
N HIS A 342 6.59 34.63 -4.32
CA HIS A 342 7.08 35.13 -3.03
C HIS A 342 8.60 35.31 -3.03
N LEU A 343 9.34 34.37 -3.64
CA LEU A 343 10.80 34.45 -3.73
C LEU A 343 11.25 35.68 -4.55
N LEU A 344 10.59 35.95 -5.67
CA LEU A 344 10.85 37.15 -6.48
C LEU A 344 10.58 38.43 -5.69
N ASP A 345 9.44 38.47 -4.98
CA ASP A 345 9.00 39.65 -4.24
C ASP A 345 9.96 39.95 -3.07
N ILE A 346 10.37 38.94 -2.28
CA ILE A 346 11.29 39.16 -1.16
C ILE A 346 12.70 39.54 -1.63
N ARG A 347 13.18 38.99 -2.75
CA ARG A 347 14.44 39.42 -3.40
C ARG A 347 14.38 40.89 -3.76
N SER A 348 13.30 41.31 -4.41
CA SER A 348 13.10 42.70 -4.83
C SER A 348 13.10 43.63 -3.62
N VAL A 349 12.48 43.22 -2.51
CA VAL A 349 12.53 43.97 -1.24
C VAL A 349 13.96 44.09 -0.73
N LEU A 350 14.70 42.98 -0.63
CA LEU A 350 16.07 42.98 -0.12
C LEU A 350 17.01 43.81 -1.00
N SER A 351 16.99 43.61 -2.32
CA SER A 351 17.84 44.35 -3.28
C SER A 351 17.57 45.86 -3.26
N THR A 352 16.29 46.26 -3.16
CA THR A 352 15.93 47.69 -3.10
C THR A 352 16.40 48.34 -1.79
N GLN A 353 16.37 47.61 -0.69
CA GLN A 353 16.78 48.14 0.62
C GLN A 353 18.29 48.20 0.79
N VAL A 354 19.05 47.32 0.11
CA VAL A 354 20.52 47.39 0.03
C VAL A 354 21.01 48.66 -0.67
N GLN A 355 20.27 49.16 -1.68
CA GLN A 355 20.64 50.37 -2.42
C GLN A 355 20.35 51.68 -1.66
N THR A 356 19.54 51.64 -0.60
CA THR A 356 19.14 52.82 0.18
C THR A 356 19.92 53.02 1.48
N GLY A 357 21.06 52.35 1.65
CA GLY A 357 21.85 52.36 2.88
C GLY A 357 22.24 53.77 3.34
N VAL A 358 21.62 54.20 4.44
CA VAL A 358 22.14 55.19 5.40
C VAL A 358 22.55 54.44 6.65
#